data_AF-A0A0F8Y4Y5-F1
#
_entry.id   AF-A0A0F8Y4Y5-F1
#
_cell.length_a   1.000
_cell.length_b   1.000
_cell.length_c   1.000
_cell.angle_alpha   90.00
_cell.angle_beta   90.00
_cell.angle_gamma   90.00
#
_symmetry.space_group_name_H-M   'P 1'
#
loop_
_entity.id
_entity.type
_entity.pdbx_description
1 polymer ?
#
loop_
_entity_poly.entity_id
_entity_poly.type
_entity_poly.pdbx_seq_one_letter_code
_entity_poly.pdbx_strand_id
1 'polypeptide(L)' 'MSASSRDLSTRGICAYRGASNTHPENSRAAFREAIRLGAHMIEMDVCFTMDR' A
#
# COMPACT_ATOMS: atom_id res chain seq x y z
N MET A 1 13.72 6.63 25.13
CA MET A 1 12.63 5.95 24.39
C MET A 1 13.27 5.16 23.27
N SER A 2 13.51 3.86 23.49
CA SER A 2 14.10 2.99 22.47
C SER A 2 13.05 2.73 21.39
N ALA A 3 13.33 3.08 20.15
CA ALA A 3 12.54 2.63 19.02
C ALA A 3 12.73 1.10 18.93
N SER A 4 11.74 0.34 19.39
CA SER A 4 11.73 -1.11 19.15
C SER A 4 11.86 -1.32 17.65
N SER A 5 12.90 -2.03 17.21
CA SER A 5 13.01 -2.55 15.85
C SER A 5 11.74 -3.35 15.59
N ARG A 6 10.77 -2.76 14.88
CA ARG A 6 9.56 -3.46 14.45
C ARG A 6 10.02 -4.43 13.38
N ASP A 7 10.27 -5.66 13.80
CA ASP A 7 10.46 -6.77 12.89
C ASP A 7 9.21 -6.84 11.99
N LEU A 8 9.42 -6.66 10.69
CA LEU A 8 8.33 -6.77 9.73
C LEU A 8 7.94 -8.24 9.66
N SER A 9 6.64 -8.53 9.75
CA SER A 9 6.19 -9.92 9.71
C SER A 9 6.65 -10.58 8.42
N THR A 10 7.23 -11.78 8.53
CA THR A 10 7.71 -12.57 7.38
C THR A 10 6.59 -13.01 6.43
N ARG A 11 5.32 -12.79 6.83
CA ARG A 11 4.10 -12.99 6.05
C ARG A 11 3.16 -11.81 6.28
N GLY A 12 2.45 -11.38 5.25
CA GLY A 12 1.51 -10.27 5.31
C GLY A 12 0.63 -10.21 4.06
N ILE A 13 -0.43 -9.41 4.14
CA ILE A 13 -1.33 -9.17 2.99
C ILE A 13 -0.80 -7.96 2.22
N CYS A 14 -0.56 -8.14 0.92
CA CYS A 14 -0.26 -7.06 -0.01
C CYS A 14 -1.53 -6.66 -0.76
N ALA A 15 -1.94 -5.40 -0.65
CA ALA A 15 -3.08 -4.87 -1.38
C ALA A 15 -2.69 -4.51 -2.82
N TYR A 16 -3.20 -5.29 -3.78
CA TYR A 16 -2.94 -5.11 -5.22
C TYR A 16 -3.54 -3.80 -5.73
N ARG A 17 -2.68 -2.85 -6.12
CA ARG A 17 -3.04 -1.47 -6.53
C ARG A 17 -3.92 -0.73 -5.51
N GLY A 18 -3.78 -1.06 -4.22
CA GLY A 18 -4.66 -0.61 -3.13
C GLY A 18 -5.93 -1.47 -2.98
N ALA A 19 -7.01 -0.92 -2.41
CA ALA A 19 -8.32 -1.58 -2.36
C ALA A 19 -9.05 -1.51 -3.72
N SER A 20 -8.41 -2.02 -4.77
CA SER A 20 -8.79 -1.86 -6.19
C SER A 20 -10.15 -2.45 -6.56
N ASN A 21 -10.66 -3.41 -5.79
CA ASN A 21 -12.00 -3.96 -6.00
C ASN A 21 -13.13 -2.99 -5.64
N THR A 22 -12.87 -1.98 -4.81
CA THR A 22 -13.90 -1.05 -4.29
C THR A 22 -13.61 0.41 -4.55
N HIS A 23 -12.37 0.76 -4.89
CA HIS A 23 -11.91 2.12 -5.18
C HIS A 23 -11.07 2.12 -6.46
N PRO A 24 -10.97 3.25 -7.18
CA PRO A 24 -10.11 3.35 -8.36
C PRO A 24 -8.67 2.95 -8.03
N GLU A 25 -8.09 2.05 -8.83
CA GLU A 25 -6.72 1.56 -8.66
C GLU A 25 -5.67 2.68 -8.66
N ASN A 26 -4.53 2.45 -8.00
CA ASN A 26 -3.42 3.40 -7.89
C ASN A 26 -3.80 4.79 -7.38
N SER A 27 -4.90 4.89 -6.61
CA SER A 27 -5.40 6.16 -6.08
C SER A 27 -5.19 6.30 -4.58
N ARG A 28 -5.13 7.56 -4.11
CA ARG A 28 -5.11 7.88 -2.66
C ARG A 28 -6.33 7.33 -1.92
N ALA A 29 -7.46 7.12 -2.60
CA ALA A 29 -8.65 6.53 -1.97
C ALA A 29 -8.45 5.03 -1.72
N ALA A 30 -8.00 4.29 -2.75
CA ALA A 30 -7.69 2.87 -2.64
C ALA A 30 -6.60 2.57 -1.60
N PHE A 31 -5.56 3.42 -1.51
CA PHE A 31 -4.49 3.24 -0.53
C PHE A 31 -4.96 3.49 0.90
N ARG A 32 -5.75 4.54 1.14
CA ARG A 32 -6.32 4.81 2.47
C ARG A 32 -7.24 3.68 2.92
N GLU A 33 -8.03 3.14 2.01
CA GLU A 33 -8.90 2.01 2.34
C GLU A 33 -8.10 0.73 2.64
N ALA A 34 -7.06 0.43 1.86
CA ALA A 34 -6.18 -0.71 2.14
C ALA A 34 -5.51 -0.60 3.52
N ILE A 35 -5.05 0.59 3.91
CA ILE A 35 -4.50 0.86 5.25
C ILE A 35 -5.58 0.64 6.32
N ARG A 36 -6.79 1.18 6.12
CA ARG A 36 -7.91 1.02 7.05
C ARG A 36 -8.30 -0.44 7.25
N LEU A 37 -8.21 -1.26 6.20
CA LEU A 37 -8.49 -2.70 6.22
C LEU A 37 -7.34 -3.55 6.80
N GLY A 38 -6.19 -2.94 7.11
CA GLY A 38 -5.06 -3.63 7.72
C GLY A 38 -4.14 -4.35 6.73
N ALA A 39 -4.06 -3.89 5.48
CA ALA A 39 -3.04 -4.35 4.55
C ALA A 39 -1.64 -4.03 5.11
N HIS A 40 -0.73 -5.00 5.03
CA HIS A 40 0.63 -4.86 5.55
C HIS A 40 1.53 -4.14 4.54
N MET A 41 1.22 -4.32 3.25
CA MET A 41 1.88 -3.70 2.12
C MET A 41 0.85 -3.25 1.09
N ILE A 42 1.22 -2.26 0.29
CA ILE A 42 0.45 -1.82 -0.87
C ILE A 42 1.35 -1.99 -2.08
N GLU A 43 0.85 -2.68 -3.09
CA GLU A 43 1.47 -2.72 -4.41
C GLU A 43 0.95 -1.54 -5.23
N MET A 44 1.82 -0.93 -6.03
CA MET A 44 1.48 0.19 -6.92
C MET A 44 2.34 0.17 -8.16
N ASP A 45 1.76 0.61 -9.28
CA ASP A 45 2.49 0.80 -10.53
C ASP A 45 3.07 2.21 -10.58
N VAL A 46 4.36 2.33 -10.91
CA VAL A 46 5.04 3.61 -11.10
C VAL A 46 5.54 3.70 -12.54
N CYS A 47 5.26 4.82 -13.19
CA CYS A 47 5.76 5.13 -14.52
C CYS A 47 6.30 6.57 -14.57
N PHE A 48 7.26 6.81 -15.46
CA PHE A 48 7.74 8.17 -15.72
C PHE A 48 6.71 8.96 -16.52
N THR A 49 6.61 10.25 -16.21
CA THR A 49 5.95 11.24 -17.06
C THR A 49 6.89 11.68 -18.18
N MET A 50 6.38 12.47 -19.13
CA MET A 50 7.17 12.95 -20.26
C MET A 50 8.34 13.85 -19.84
N ASP A 51 8.21 14.53 -18.71
CA ASP A 51 9.17 15.48 -18.15
C ASP A 51 10.22 14.86 -17.20
N ARG A 52 10.19 13.53 -17.02
CA ARG A 52 11.10 12.72 -16.17
C ARG A 52 11.17 13.11 -14.70
#